data_AF-A0A435Y963-F1
#
_entry.id   AF-A0A435Y963-F1
#
_cell.length_a   1.000
_cell.length_b   1.000
_cell.length_c   1.000
_cell.angle_alpha   90.00
_cell.angle_beta   90.00
_cell.angle_gamma   90.00
#
_symmetry.space_group_name_H-M   'P 1'
#
loop_
_entity.id
_entity.type
_entity.pdbx_description
1 polymer ?
#
loop_
_entity_poly.entity_id
_entity_poly.type
_entity_poly.pdbx_seq_one_letter_code
_entity_poly.pdbx_strand_id
1 'polypeptide(L)'
;VGTYRQQLEAILPFSISQVETDAEIALEGAVGAGDGAMAILGTGTAYMARRQGKSRAIGGWGFQVGDQGSGARIGRDLLEQTLLAYDGVRAGSPLTQSMLAVFRNNPEDVVEFTTNAKPGDFGGFAPKVFEHAEKGDSVANWILDKVVADVEASLGALDLADDAPLCLLGGLAPLYAPRLSARYRALLKPPLDDALGGAVQMAVRLLAGHAEATR
;
A
#
# COMPACT_ATOMS: atom_id res chain seq x y z
N VAL A 1 3.41 -14.06 -13.39
CA VAL A 1 2.75 -14.09 -14.72
C VAL A 1 3.67 -14.83 -15.69
N GLY A 2 3.16 -15.79 -16.46
CA GLY A 2 3.96 -16.59 -17.39
C GLY A 2 4.84 -17.66 -16.72
N THR A 3 5.78 -18.22 -17.47
CA THR A 3 6.71 -19.31 -17.06
C THR A 3 7.90 -18.84 -16.23
N TYR A 4 7.89 -17.59 -15.75
CA TYR A 4 9.05 -16.97 -15.10
C TYR A 4 9.49 -17.68 -13.82
N ARG A 5 8.52 -18.16 -13.02
CA ARG A 5 8.79 -18.98 -11.82
C ARG A 5 9.60 -20.24 -12.17
N GLN A 6 9.13 -20.99 -13.15
CA GLN A 6 9.76 -22.24 -13.62
C GLN A 6 11.14 -22.00 -14.24
N GLN A 7 11.29 -20.90 -15.00
CA GLN A 7 12.57 -20.52 -15.59
C GLN A 7 13.60 -20.17 -14.53
N LEU A 8 13.20 -19.43 -13.49
CA LEU A 8 14.07 -19.10 -12.37
C LEU A 8 14.45 -20.36 -11.58
N GLU A 9 13.48 -21.21 -11.23
CA GLU A 9 13.74 -22.46 -10.50
C GLU A 9 14.72 -23.36 -11.24
N ALA A 10 14.63 -23.44 -12.58
CA ALA A 10 15.52 -24.27 -13.40
C ALA A 10 16.98 -23.81 -13.45
N ILE A 11 17.28 -22.54 -13.12
CA ILE A 11 18.64 -21.98 -13.19
C ILE A 11 19.28 -21.78 -11.80
N LEU A 12 18.54 -22.02 -10.72
CA LEU A 12 19.04 -21.86 -9.35
C LEU A 12 19.95 -23.04 -8.97
N PRO A 13 21.16 -22.81 -8.43
CA PRO A 13 22.12 -23.86 -8.12
C PRO A 13 21.85 -24.57 -6.79
N PHE A 14 20.57 -24.79 -6.43
CA PHE A 14 20.15 -25.39 -5.16
C PHE A 14 19.45 -26.73 -5.38
N SER A 15 19.65 -27.69 -4.47
CA SER A 15 18.99 -29.01 -4.51
C SER A 15 17.49 -28.93 -4.25
N ILE A 16 17.06 -27.94 -3.48
CA ILE A 16 15.65 -27.63 -3.20
C ILE A 16 15.50 -26.11 -3.38
N SER A 17 14.56 -25.69 -4.21
CA SER A 17 14.22 -24.29 -4.41
C SER A 17 12.71 -24.11 -4.59
N GLN A 18 12.22 -22.94 -4.20
CA GLN A 18 10.83 -22.52 -4.40
C GLN A 18 10.86 -21.02 -4.68
N VAL A 19 10.28 -20.60 -5.79
CA VAL A 19 10.20 -19.18 -6.15
C VAL A 19 8.82 -18.66 -5.80
N GLU A 20 8.75 -17.62 -4.96
CA GLU A 20 7.51 -16.98 -4.52
C GLU A 20 7.42 -15.51 -4.95
N THR A 21 6.22 -14.94 -4.85
CA THR A 21 6.02 -13.51 -5.09
C THR A 21 6.50 -12.70 -3.89
N ASP A 22 6.87 -11.45 -4.14
CA ASP A 22 7.12 -10.44 -3.10
C ASP A 22 5.95 -10.33 -2.11
N ALA A 23 4.72 -10.42 -2.61
CA ALA A 23 3.52 -10.38 -1.79
C ALA A 23 3.38 -11.60 -0.87
N GLU A 24 3.68 -12.82 -1.33
CA GLU A 24 3.63 -14.03 -0.48
C GLU A 24 4.66 -13.96 0.65
N ILE A 25 5.90 -13.58 0.35
CA ILE A 25 6.94 -13.49 1.37
C ILE A 25 6.70 -12.34 2.34
N ALA A 26 6.10 -11.23 1.88
CA ALA A 26 5.70 -10.13 2.75
C ALA A 26 4.52 -10.50 3.65
N LEU A 27 3.54 -11.26 3.13
CA LEU A 27 2.44 -11.80 3.94
C LEU A 27 2.98 -12.75 5.00
N GLU A 28 3.90 -13.63 4.61
CA GLU A 28 4.56 -14.54 5.55
C GLU A 28 5.33 -13.78 6.63
N GLY A 29 6.12 -12.76 6.27
CA GLY A 29 6.79 -11.91 7.26
C GLY A 29 5.79 -11.20 8.18
N ALA A 30 4.67 -10.73 7.63
CA ALA A 30 3.66 -10.01 8.38
C ALA A 30 2.93 -10.88 9.42
N VAL A 31 2.38 -12.02 9.00
CA VAL A 31 1.46 -12.83 9.82
C VAL A 31 1.92 -14.28 10.04
N GLY A 32 3.10 -14.65 9.52
CA GLY A 32 3.65 -15.99 9.60
C GLY A 32 2.85 -16.98 8.75
N ALA A 33 2.90 -18.25 9.15
CA ALA A 33 2.25 -19.36 8.45
C ALA A 33 0.72 -19.34 8.54
N GLY A 34 0.17 -18.59 9.49
CA GLY A 34 -1.25 -18.57 9.83
C GLY A 34 -2.10 -17.75 8.87
N ASP A 35 -3.40 -17.76 9.15
CA ASP A 35 -4.36 -16.88 8.48
C ASP A 35 -4.16 -15.43 8.97
N GLY A 36 -4.39 -14.48 8.08
CA GLY A 36 -4.14 -13.07 8.34
C GLY A 36 -4.08 -12.26 7.06
N ALA A 37 -3.82 -10.97 7.19
CA ALA A 37 -3.71 -10.07 6.05
C ALA A 37 -2.64 -9.01 6.23
N MET A 38 -2.22 -8.48 5.10
CA MET A 38 -1.38 -7.29 5.03
C MET A 38 -1.94 -6.27 4.04
N ALA A 39 -1.63 -5.01 4.32
CA ALA A 39 -1.81 -3.90 3.39
C ALA A 39 -0.51 -3.11 3.29
N ILE A 40 0.06 -3.07 2.09
CA ILE A 40 1.23 -2.25 1.78
C ILE A 40 0.73 -0.86 1.38
N LEU A 41 1.09 0.16 2.15
CA LEU A 41 0.70 1.55 1.99
C LEU A 41 1.95 2.41 1.82
N GLY A 42 2.25 2.78 0.57
CA GLY A 42 3.41 3.58 0.21
C GLY A 42 3.17 4.40 -1.05
N THR A 43 4.17 4.48 -1.93
CA THR A 43 4.01 5.14 -3.24
C THR A 43 2.90 4.49 -4.08
N GLY A 44 2.73 3.16 -3.96
CA GLY A 44 1.57 2.41 -4.45
C GLY A 44 0.83 1.72 -3.30
N THR A 45 -0.18 0.90 -3.61
CA THR A 45 -0.83 0.03 -2.64
C THR A 45 -1.01 -1.39 -3.15
N ALA A 46 -0.89 -2.35 -2.24
CA ALA A 46 -1.17 -3.75 -2.50
C ALA A 46 -1.73 -4.40 -1.25
N TYR A 47 -2.61 -5.38 -1.41
CA TYR A 47 -3.26 -6.05 -0.30
C TYR A 47 -3.24 -7.55 -0.52
N MET A 48 -3.09 -8.30 0.56
CA MET A 48 -3.10 -9.75 0.50
C MET A 48 -3.64 -10.34 1.79
N ALA A 49 -4.43 -11.40 1.67
CA ALA A 49 -4.91 -12.17 2.80
C ALA A 49 -4.68 -13.66 2.58
N ARG A 50 -4.43 -14.39 3.67
CA ARG A 50 -4.43 -15.84 3.73
C ARG A 50 -5.61 -16.28 4.61
N ARG A 51 -6.42 -17.19 4.08
CA ARG A 51 -7.53 -17.82 4.79
C ARG A 51 -7.60 -19.30 4.46
N GLN A 52 -7.61 -20.16 5.48
CA GLN A 52 -7.60 -21.62 5.34
C GLN A 52 -6.49 -22.10 4.40
N GLY A 53 -5.30 -21.49 4.51
CA GLY A 53 -4.15 -21.81 3.66
C GLY A 53 -4.25 -21.32 2.22
N LYS A 54 -5.29 -20.58 1.85
CA LYS A 54 -5.44 -19.97 0.51
C LYS A 54 -5.13 -18.48 0.58
N SER A 55 -4.12 -18.07 -0.18
CA SER A 55 -3.76 -16.68 -0.34
C SER A 55 -4.57 -16.02 -1.46
N ARG A 56 -4.94 -14.75 -1.28
CA ARG A 56 -5.58 -13.91 -2.29
C ARG A 56 -4.98 -12.50 -2.23
N ALA A 57 -4.44 -12.05 -3.36
CA ALA A 57 -3.95 -10.69 -3.54
C ALA A 57 -4.97 -9.84 -4.32
N ILE A 58 -5.07 -8.56 -3.96
CA ILE A 58 -5.82 -7.52 -4.69
C ILE A 58 -5.03 -6.20 -4.68
N GLY A 59 -5.40 -5.26 -5.54
CA GLY A 59 -4.64 -4.02 -5.71
C GLY A 59 -3.31 -4.26 -6.44
N GLY A 60 -2.40 -3.30 -6.37
CA GLY A 60 -1.11 -3.38 -7.06
C GLY A 60 -1.21 -3.29 -8.59
N TRP A 61 -2.31 -2.76 -9.12
CA TRP A 61 -2.51 -2.58 -10.56
C TRP A 61 -1.77 -1.36 -11.14
N GLY A 62 -1.12 -0.58 -10.28
CA GLY A 62 -0.29 0.55 -10.66
C GLY A 62 -1.04 1.88 -10.71
N PHE A 63 -0.33 2.94 -10.37
CA PHE A 63 -0.82 4.31 -10.17
C PHE A 63 -1.83 4.84 -11.20
N GLN A 64 -1.67 4.51 -12.48
CA GLN A 64 -2.56 5.03 -13.53
C GLN A 64 -4.01 4.55 -13.40
N VAL A 65 -4.21 3.31 -12.95
CA VAL A 65 -5.53 2.65 -12.94
C VAL A 65 -5.88 2.00 -11.59
N GLY A 66 -4.94 2.02 -10.64
CA GLY A 66 -5.05 1.39 -9.34
C GLY A 66 -4.40 2.23 -8.23
N ASP A 67 -3.79 1.52 -7.29
CA ASP A 67 -3.09 2.08 -6.13
C ASP A 67 -3.95 3.03 -5.28
N GLN A 68 -5.25 2.76 -5.18
CA GLN A 68 -6.15 3.50 -4.29
C GLN A 68 -5.62 3.41 -2.85
N GLY A 69 -5.55 4.54 -2.14
CA GLY A 69 -4.88 4.61 -0.84
C GLY A 69 -3.39 5.00 -0.87
N SER A 70 -2.76 5.03 -2.06
CA SER A 70 -1.33 5.31 -2.15
C SER A 70 -0.98 6.79 -2.00
N GLY A 71 0.27 7.06 -1.66
CA GLY A 71 0.84 8.40 -1.68
C GLY A 71 0.75 9.05 -3.06
N ALA A 72 0.95 8.27 -4.14
CA ALA A 72 0.82 8.80 -5.50
C ALA A 72 -0.61 9.29 -5.78
N ARG A 73 -1.63 8.52 -5.35
CA ARG A 73 -3.04 8.94 -5.45
C ARG A 73 -3.36 10.16 -4.59
N ILE A 74 -2.85 10.21 -3.36
CA ILE A 74 -2.99 11.37 -2.47
C ILE A 74 -2.42 12.63 -3.13
N GLY A 75 -1.20 12.56 -3.65
CA GLY A 75 -0.55 13.69 -4.31
C GLY A 75 -1.26 14.12 -5.59
N ARG A 76 -1.70 13.15 -6.41
CA ARG A 76 -2.51 13.44 -7.61
C ARG A 76 -3.81 14.14 -7.27
N ASP A 77 -4.52 13.67 -6.24
CA ASP A 77 -5.78 14.29 -5.80
C ASP A 77 -5.54 15.69 -5.23
N LEU A 78 -4.43 15.91 -4.52
CA LEU A 78 -4.03 17.24 -4.07
C LEU A 78 -3.80 18.20 -5.25
N LEU A 79 -3.04 17.80 -6.27
CA LEU A 79 -2.82 18.66 -7.44
C LEU A 79 -4.14 18.98 -8.16
N GLU A 80 -5.02 18.00 -8.31
CA GLU A 80 -6.37 18.23 -8.87
C GLU A 80 -7.16 19.23 -8.02
N GLN A 81 -7.23 19.04 -6.70
CA GLN A 81 -7.96 19.97 -5.83
C GLN A 81 -7.37 21.37 -5.86
N THR A 82 -6.04 21.49 -5.98
CA THR A 82 -5.37 22.78 -6.12
C THR A 82 -5.78 23.51 -7.39
N LEU A 83 -5.84 22.83 -8.54
CA LEU A 83 -6.27 23.43 -9.80
C LEU A 83 -7.77 23.78 -9.79
N LEU A 84 -8.62 22.88 -9.27
CA LEU A 84 -10.06 23.16 -9.12
C LEU A 84 -10.34 24.35 -8.19
N ALA A 85 -9.52 24.52 -7.15
CA ALA A 85 -9.59 25.67 -6.26
C ALA A 85 -9.10 26.96 -6.94
N TYR A 86 -8.05 26.88 -7.75
CA TYR A 86 -7.55 28.00 -8.54
C TYR A 86 -8.61 28.54 -9.51
N ASP A 87 -9.30 27.65 -10.22
CA ASP A 87 -10.36 28.01 -11.17
C ASP A 87 -11.69 28.42 -10.49
N GLY A 88 -11.78 28.33 -9.17
CA GLY A 88 -13.00 28.64 -8.41
C GLY A 88 -14.12 27.59 -8.54
N VAL A 89 -13.83 26.41 -9.12
CA VAL A 89 -14.77 25.29 -9.25
C VAL A 89 -15.09 24.67 -7.89
N ARG A 90 -14.09 24.65 -6.99
CA ARG A 90 -14.24 24.19 -5.59
C ARG A 90 -13.66 25.23 -4.65
N ALA A 91 -14.12 25.23 -3.40
CA ALA A 91 -13.49 26.04 -2.37
C ALA A 91 -12.06 25.54 -2.09
N GLY A 92 -11.09 26.45 -2.10
CA GLY A 92 -9.73 26.16 -1.67
C GLY A 92 -9.58 26.12 -0.14
N SER A 93 -8.37 25.78 0.29
CA SER A 93 -7.95 25.78 1.68
C SER A 93 -6.49 26.25 1.80
N PRO A 94 -5.95 26.46 3.03
CA PRO A 94 -4.53 26.72 3.21
C PRO A 94 -3.61 25.68 2.53
N LEU A 95 -4.01 24.41 2.47
CA LEU A 95 -3.28 23.36 1.75
C LEU A 95 -3.20 23.64 0.24
N THR A 96 -4.32 23.98 -0.42
CA THR A 96 -4.30 24.23 -1.88
C THR A 96 -3.50 25.48 -2.23
N GLN A 97 -3.56 26.52 -1.39
CA GLN A 97 -2.74 27.72 -1.53
C GLN A 97 -1.25 27.41 -1.35
N SER A 98 -0.90 26.65 -0.30
CA SER A 98 0.47 26.20 -0.05
C SER A 98 1.01 25.36 -1.21
N MET A 99 0.17 24.48 -1.76
CA MET A 99 0.56 23.63 -2.87
C MET A 99 0.77 24.44 -4.15
N LEU A 100 -0.12 25.39 -4.47
CA LEU A 100 0.05 26.25 -5.64
C LEU A 100 1.31 27.12 -5.54
N ALA A 101 1.69 27.54 -4.33
CA ALA A 101 2.93 28.29 -4.09
C ALA A 101 4.20 27.49 -4.40
N VAL A 102 4.19 26.16 -4.25
CA VAL A 102 5.29 25.27 -4.70
C VAL A 102 5.50 25.38 -6.21
N PHE A 103 4.41 25.64 -6.94
CA PHE A 103 4.38 25.86 -8.39
C PHE A 103 4.39 27.36 -8.73
N ARG A 104 5.04 28.19 -7.91
CA ARG A 104 5.21 29.65 -8.14
C ARG A 104 3.92 30.41 -8.39
N ASN A 105 2.80 29.91 -7.86
CA ASN A 105 1.46 30.44 -8.13
C ASN A 105 1.02 30.36 -9.61
N ASN A 106 1.62 29.46 -10.39
CA ASN A 106 1.31 29.25 -11.80
C ASN A 106 0.69 27.86 -12.01
N PRO A 107 -0.59 27.75 -12.43
CA PRO A 107 -1.21 26.46 -12.71
C PRO A 107 -0.55 25.71 -13.89
N GLU A 108 0.08 26.41 -14.84
CA GLU A 108 0.76 25.77 -15.97
C GLU A 108 1.96 24.92 -15.50
N ASP A 109 2.66 25.36 -14.44
CA ASP A 109 3.78 24.63 -13.84
C ASP A 109 3.31 23.29 -13.22
N VAL A 110 2.06 23.22 -12.76
CA VAL A 110 1.44 21.96 -12.28
C VAL A 110 1.27 20.99 -13.45
N VAL A 111 0.81 21.48 -14.61
CA VAL A 111 0.62 20.66 -15.81
C VAL A 111 1.97 20.19 -16.35
N GLU A 112 2.96 21.08 -16.43
CA GLU A 112 4.32 20.75 -16.86
C GLU A 112 4.91 19.61 -16.01
N PHE A 113 4.76 19.71 -14.68
CA PHE A 113 5.18 18.65 -13.75
C PHE A 113 4.59 17.28 -14.12
N THR A 114 3.29 17.21 -14.45
CA THR A 114 2.64 15.91 -14.75
C THR A 114 3.15 15.22 -16.03
N THR A 115 3.84 15.94 -16.91
CA THR A 115 4.32 15.39 -18.19
C THR A 115 5.36 14.29 -18.00
N ASN A 116 6.23 14.43 -16.99
CA ASN A 116 7.31 13.47 -16.71
C ASN A 116 7.26 12.89 -15.29
N ALA A 117 6.30 13.30 -14.47
CA ALA A 117 6.19 12.85 -13.09
C ALA A 117 5.92 11.34 -13.00
N LYS A 118 6.73 10.67 -12.17
CA LYS A 118 6.58 9.28 -11.78
C LYS A 118 5.69 9.20 -10.52
N PRO A 119 5.15 8.02 -10.19
CA PRO A 119 4.33 7.85 -8.98
C PRO A 119 4.99 8.38 -7.70
N GLY A 120 6.32 8.25 -7.58
CA GLY A 120 7.09 8.79 -6.46
C GLY A 120 7.05 10.31 -6.35
N ASP A 121 7.02 11.02 -7.48
CA ASP A 121 6.98 12.49 -7.51
C ASP A 121 5.64 13.00 -7.00
N PHE A 122 4.53 12.35 -7.38
CA PHE A 122 3.22 12.61 -6.77
C PHE A 122 3.22 12.23 -5.29
N GLY A 123 3.78 11.07 -4.95
CA GLY A 123 3.89 10.57 -3.57
C GLY A 123 4.62 11.52 -2.63
N GLY A 124 5.57 12.30 -3.14
CA GLY A 124 6.29 13.34 -2.39
C GLY A 124 5.39 14.44 -1.82
N PHE A 125 4.17 14.63 -2.36
CA PHE A 125 3.22 15.60 -1.83
C PHE A 125 2.31 15.04 -0.72
N ALA A 126 2.26 13.73 -0.53
CA ALA A 126 1.39 13.11 0.47
C ALA A 126 1.65 13.61 1.90
N PRO A 127 2.90 13.80 2.38
CA PRO A 127 3.16 14.31 3.72
C PRO A 127 2.45 15.64 4.02
N LYS A 128 2.40 16.57 3.06
CA LYS A 128 1.69 17.85 3.22
C LYS A 128 0.21 17.66 3.49
N VAL A 129 -0.43 16.67 2.86
CA VAL A 129 -1.85 16.36 3.11
C VAL A 129 -2.05 15.94 4.56
N PHE A 130 -1.21 15.02 5.07
CA PHE A 130 -1.31 14.60 6.47
C PHE A 130 -1.05 15.74 7.46
N GLU A 131 0.01 16.54 7.24
CA GLU A 131 0.34 17.70 8.08
C GLU A 131 -0.77 18.75 8.12
N HIS A 132 -1.46 18.98 7.00
CA HIS A 132 -2.57 19.93 6.94
C HIS A 132 -3.86 19.37 7.53
N ALA A 133 -4.11 18.07 7.39
CA ALA A 133 -5.25 17.40 8.03
C ALA A 133 -5.17 17.49 9.56
N GLU A 134 -3.96 17.36 10.14
CA GLU A 134 -3.73 17.57 11.58
C GLU A 134 -4.07 18.98 12.05
N LYS A 135 -4.06 19.96 11.14
CA LYS A 135 -4.44 21.36 11.40
C LYS A 135 -5.91 21.65 11.09
N GLY A 136 -6.70 20.62 10.74
CA GLY A 136 -8.12 20.75 10.41
C GLY A 136 -8.40 21.28 9.00
N ASP A 137 -7.45 21.20 8.08
CA ASP A 137 -7.63 21.65 6.69
C ASP A 137 -8.72 20.82 5.98
N SER A 138 -9.70 21.50 5.40
CA SER A 138 -10.89 20.88 4.80
C SER A 138 -10.57 20.03 3.58
N VAL A 139 -9.69 20.50 2.70
CA VAL A 139 -9.28 19.75 1.49
C VAL A 139 -8.43 18.55 1.89
N ALA A 140 -7.54 18.73 2.88
CA ALA A 140 -6.72 17.64 3.38
C ALA A 140 -7.58 16.51 3.95
N ASN A 141 -8.55 16.86 4.81
CA ASN A 141 -9.47 15.89 5.40
C ASN A 141 -10.31 15.20 4.32
N TRP A 142 -10.82 15.94 3.33
CA TRP A 142 -11.57 15.34 2.22
C TRP A 142 -10.75 14.31 1.44
N ILE A 143 -9.47 14.61 1.14
CA ILE A 143 -8.57 13.66 0.48
C ILE A 143 -8.36 12.43 1.37
N LEU A 144 -8.06 12.63 2.65
CA LEU A 144 -7.81 11.53 3.59
C LEU A 144 -9.02 10.63 3.80
N ASP A 145 -10.21 11.21 3.96
CA ASP A 145 -11.45 10.45 4.14
C ASP A 145 -11.72 9.55 2.93
N LYS A 146 -11.52 10.09 1.72
CA LYS A 146 -11.64 9.32 0.47
C LYS A 146 -10.66 8.15 0.42
N VAL A 147 -9.37 8.39 0.65
CA VAL A 147 -8.35 7.33 0.52
C VAL A 147 -8.42 6.29 1.65
N VAL A 148 -8.85 6.69 2.85
CA VAL A 148 -9.15 5.76 3.96
C VAL A 148 -10.33 4.87 3.58
N ALA A 149 -11.41 5.43 3.03
CA ALA A 149 -12.55 4.65 2.56
C ALA A 149 -12.16 3.64 1.47
N ASP A 150 -11.29 4.03 0.53
CA ASP A 150 -10.78 3.12 -0.51
C ASP A 150 -9.94 1.96 0.07
N VAL A 151 -9.09 2.26 1.07
CA VAL A 151 -8.30 1.25 1.79
C VAL A 151 -9.21 0.27 2.52
N GLU A 152 -10.22 0.76 3.23
CA GLU A 152 -11.18 -0.08 3.95
C GLU A 152 -12.05 -0.91 3.02
N ALA A 153 -12.47 -0.35 1.88
CA ALA A 153 -13.20 -1.10 0.85
C ALA A 153 -12.35 -2.25 0.30
N SER A 154 -11.05 -2.01 0.08
CA SER A 154 -10.09 -3.04 -0.35
C SER A 154 -9.94 -4.12 0.72
N LEU A 155 -9.76 -3.75 1.98
CA LEU A 155 -9.72 -4.71 3.10
C LEU A 155 -11.03 -5.50 3.24
N GLY A 156 -12.17 -4.86 3.01
CA GLY A 156 -13.49 -5.50 3.03
C GLY A 156 -13.64 -6.57 1.96
N ALA A 157 -13.03 -6.37 0.79
CA ALA A 157 -13.06 -7.35 -0.30
C ALA A 157 -12.25 -8.63 0.01
N LEU A 158 -11.37 -8.61 1.02
CA LEU A 158 -10.56 -9.77 1.43
C LEU A 158 -11.29 -10.76 2.35
N ASP A 159 -12.49 -10.42 2.85
CA ASP A 159 -13.31 -11.29 3.71
C ASP A 159 -12.54 -11.85 4.92
N LEU A 160 -11.88 -10.95 5.65
CA LEU A 160 -11.09 -11.28 6.85
C LEU A 160 -12.00 -11.77 7.98
N ALA A 161 -11.52 -12.76 8.75
CA ALA A 161 -12.16 -13.15 10.00
C ALA A 161 -12.05 -12.03 11.04
N ASP A 162 -12.97 -12.02 12.01
CA ASP A 162 -13.08 -10.95 13.02
C ASP A 162 -11.87 -10.88 14.00
N ASP A 163 -11.04 -11.91 14.02
CA ASP A 163 -9.83 -12.02 14.84
C ASP A 163 -8.54 -12.16 13.99
N ALA A 164 -8.65 -12.09 12.65
CA ALA A 164 -7.51 -12.24 11.76
C ALA A 164 -6.53 -11.07 11.92
N PRO A 165 -5.22 -11.32 12.13
CA PRO A 165 -4.23 -10.25 12.25
C PRO A 165 -4.14 -9.47 10.93
N LEU A 166 -4.16 -8.15 11.02
CA LEU A 166 -3.93 -7.24 9.91
C LEU A 166 -2.64 -6.44 10.16
N CYS A 167 -1.67 -6.54 9.26
CA CYS A 167 -0.45 -5.74 9.32
C CYS A 167 -0.45 -4.66 8.24
N LEU A 168 -0.26 -3.41 8.66
CA LEU A 168 0.00 -2.32 7.71
C LEU A 168 1.51 -2.20 7.51
N LEU A 169 1.94 -2.21 6.25
CA LEU A 169 3.34 -2.12 5.84
C LEU A 169 3.58 -0.85 5.02
N GLY A 170 4.82 -0.41 4.93
CA GLY A 170 5.22 0.76 4.13
C GLY A 170 5.16 2.09 4.88
N GLY A 171 5.72 3.14 4.26
CA GLY A 171 5.94 4.42 4.93
C GLY A 171 4.67 5.18 5.33
N LEU A 172 3.52 4.89 4.71
CA LEU A 172 2.24 5.51 5.07
C LEU A 172 1.46 4.73 6.12
N ALA A 173 1.84 3.48 6.42
CA ALA A 173 1.19 2.65 7.41
C ALA A 173 0.91 3.35 8.76
N PRO A 174 1.89 4.02 9.41
CA PRO A 174 1.64 4.68 10.70
C PRO A 174 0.65 5.85 10.60
N LEU A 175 0.55 6.49 9.43
CA LEU A 175 -0.37 7.60 9.19
C LEU A 175 -1.81 7.13 8.95
N TYR A 176 -1.98 5.92 8.42
CA TYR A 176 -3.29 5.29 8.20
C TYR A 176 -3.84 4.62 9.46
N ALA A 177 -2.99 3.96 10.25
CA ALA A 177 -3.41 3.19 11.43
C ALA A 177 -4.43 3.92 12.34
N PRO A 178 -4.26 5.20 12.74
CA PRO A 178 -5.23 5.88 13.60
C PRO A 178 -6.54 6.25 12.88
N ARG A 179 -6.53 6.31 11.55
CA ARG A 179 -7.65 6.79 10.70
C ARG A 179 -8.61 5.69 10.27
N LEU A 180 -8.18 4.44 10.35
CA LEU A 180 -9.06 3.31 10.11
C LEU A 180 -10.20 3.26 11.15
N SER A 181 -11.32 2.69 10.74
CA SER A 181 -12.48 2.40 11.56
C SER A 181 -12.14 1.47 12.73
N ALA A 182 -13.00 1.47 13.75
CA ALA A 182 -12.82 0.65 14.94
C ALA A 182 -12.65 -0.84 14.61
N ARG A 183 -13.32 -1.34 13.57
CA ARG A 183 -13.19 -2.72 13.08
C ARG A 183 -11.75 -3.03 12.71
N TYR A 184 -11.17 -2.32 11.74
CA TYR A 184 -9.81 -2.65 11.27
C TYR A 184 -8.75 -2.30 12.29
N ARG A 185 -8.95 -1.25 13.10
CA ARG A 185 -8.03 -0.92 14.21
C ARG A 185 -7.91 -2.04 15.23
N ALA A 186 -8.99 -2.79 15.50
CA ALA A 186 -8.96 -3.94 16.41
C ALA A 186 -8.14 -5.12 15.87
N LEU A 187 -8.04 -5.25 14.53
CA LEU A 187 -7.28 -6.30 13.86
C LEU A 187 -5.79 -5.98 13.74
N LEU A 188 -5.39 -4.71 13.94
CA LEU A 188 -4.02 -4.28 13.71
C LEU A 188 -3.03 -5.00 14.63
N LYS A 189 -2.01 -5.61 14.01
CA LYS A 189 -0.85 -6.18 14.68
C LYS A 189 0.44 -5.65 14.03
N PRO A 190 1.52 -5.45 14.82
CA PRO A 190 2.83 -5.25 14.22
C PRO A 190 3.18 -6.49 13.38
N PRO A 191 3.91 -6.32 12.25
CA PRO A 191 4.41 -7.48 11.51
C PRO A 191 5.35 -8.30 12.39
N LEU A 192 5.32 -9.64 12.22
CA LEU A 192 6.22 -10.53 12.94
C LEU A 192 7.68 -10.37 12.48
N ASP A 193 7.87 -10.10 11.19
CA ASP A 193 9.15 -9.93 10.53
C ASP A 193 8.96 -9.12 9.22
N ASP A 194 10.05 -8.87 8.50
CA ASP A 194 9.98 -8.29 7.15
C ASP A 194 9.82 -9.37 6.05
N ALA A 195 9.72 -8.92 4.80
CA ALA A 195 9.57 -9.82 3.66
C ALA A 195 10.73 -10.81 3.49
N LEU A 196 11.96 -10.42 3.83
CA LEU A 196 13.13 -11.30 3.76
C LEU A 196 13.08 -12.34 4.88
N GLY A 197 12.70 -11.93 6.10
CA GLY A 197 12.42 -12.83 7.21
C GLY A 197 11.34 -13.85 6.86
N GLY A 198 10.25 -13.40 6.23
CA GLY A 198 9.21 -14.27 5.68
C GLY A 198 9.77 -15.29 4.68
N ALA A 199 10.57 -14.86 3.71
CA ALA A 199 11.20 -15.77 2.73
C ALA A 199 12.10 -16.82 3.41
N VAL A 200 12.87 -16.43 4.44
CA VAL A 200 13.71 -17.34 5.23
C VAL A 200 12.84 -18.35 5.98
N GLN A 201 11.75 -17.92 6.61
CA GLN A 201 10.83 -18.79 7.34
C GLN A 201 10.14 -19.80 6.41
N MET A 202 9.81 -19.42 5.17
CA MET A 202 9.31 -20.35 4.15
C MET A 202 10.36 -21.39 3.78
N ALA A 203 11.60 -20.95 3.50
CA ALA A 203 12.69 -21.85 3.13
C ALA A 203 13.01 -22.88 4.25
N VAL A 204 13.00 -22.46 5.51
CA VAL A 204 13.20 -23.36 6.66
C VAL A 204 12.13 -24.45 6.71
N ARG A 205 10.85 -24.10 6.53
CA ARG A 205 9.76 -25.09 6.49
C ARG A 205 9.87 -26.03 5.29
N LEU A 206 10.23 -25.52 4.12
CA LEU A 206 10.41 -26.32 2.92
C LEU A 206 11.48 -27.40 3.11
N LEU A 207 12.61 -27.03 3.73
CA LEU A 207 13.69 -27.96 4.05
C LEU A 207 13.30 -28.99 5.11
N ALA A 208 12.60 -28.56 6.17
CA ALA A 208 12.14 -29.47 7.22
C ALA A 208 11.17 -30.53 6.69
N GLY A 209 10.19 -30.13 5.86
CA GLY A 209 9.23 -31.06 5.26
C GLY A 209 9.87 -32.06 4.30
N HIS A 210 10.91 -31.66 3.56
CA HIS A 210 11.68 -32.58 2.72
C HIS A 210 12.47 -33.61 3.55
N ALA A 211 13.07 -33.18 4.66
CA ALA A 211 13.82 -34.08 5.53
C ALA A 211 12.92 -35.16 6.18
N GLU A 212 11.66 -34.82 6.48
CA GLU A 212 10.67 -35.78 6.99
C GLU A 212 10.18 -36.75 5.91
N ALA A 213 9.99 -36.29 4.67
CA ALA A 213 9.52 -37.12 3.56
C ALA A 213 10.58 -38.10 3.01
N THR A 214 11.86 -37.88 3.30
CA THR A 214 12.98 -38.71 2.82
C THR A 214 13.47 -39.72 3.87
N ARG A 215 12.81 -39.80 5.03
CA ARG A 215 13.04 -40.82 6.07
C ARG A 215 12.05 -41.97 5.95
#